data_AF-A0A8X6PVY9-F1
#
_entry.id   AF-A0A8X6PVY9-F1
#
_cell.length_a   1.000
_cell.length_b   1.000
_cell.length_c   1.000
_cell.angle_alpha   90.00
_cell.angle_beta   90.00
_cell.angle_gamma   90.00
#
_symmetry.space_group_name_H-M   'P 1'
#
loop_
_entity.id
_entity.type
_entity.pdbx_description
1 polymer ?
#
loop_
_entity_poly.entity_id
_entity_poly.type
_entity_poly.pdbx_seq_one_letter_code
_entity_poly.pdbx_strand_id
1 'polypeptide(L)'
;MLVCYFTIKRVKIQKKKFHIGLFVLHRLWRIVPVYYFILLCATLVPLMGSGPAFHDIMSYSIYPCFQYWWRNVLFINNFYDMSNICLLHTWYVSADLQLYLLSLVVILPLI
;
A
#
# COMPACT_ATOMS: atom_id res chain seq x y z
N MET A 1 -10.69 -3.11 -10.69
CA MET A 1 -11.52 -3.54 -11.84
C MET A 1 -12.27 -2.42 -12.54
N LEU A 2 -13.02 -1.56 -11.83
CA LEU A 2 -13.75 -0.43 -12.45
C LEU A 2 -12.85 0.55 -13.21
N VAL A 3 -11.65 0.81 -12.68
CA VAL A 3 -10.63 1.63 -13.33
C VAL A 3 -10.15 1.00 -14.64
N CYS A 4 -9.85 -0.30 -14.65
CA CYS A 4 -9.46 -1.05 -15.84
C CYS A 4 -10.53 -0.95 -16.95
N TYR A 5 -11.80 -1.15 -16.57
CA TYR A 5 -12.94 -1.03 -17.48
C TYR A 5 -13.08 0.38 -18.06
N PHE A 6 -12.98 1.42 -17.22
CA PHE A 6 -13.02 2.80 -17.70
C PHE A 6 -11.84 3.16 -18.59
N THR A 7 -10.63 2.65 -18.30
CA THR A 7 -9.44 2.88 -19.13
C THR A 7 -9.60 2.24 -20.49
N ILE A 8 -10.01 0.97 -20.57
CA ILE A 8 -10.28 0.28 -21.84
C ILE A 8 -11.36 1.02 -22.63
N LYS A 9 -12.47 1.40 -21.97
CA LYS A 9 -13.56 2.16 -22.60
C LYS A 9 -13.07 3.50 -23.14
N ARG A 10 -12.23 4.23 -22.40
CA ARG A 10 -11.67 5.51 -22.85
C ARG A 10 -10.70 5.35 -24.02
N VAL A 11 -9.83 4.35 -24.00
CA VAL A 11 -8.87 4.13 -25.09
C VAL A 11 -9.58 3.70 -26.38
N LYS A 12 -10.50 2.73 -26.27
CA LYS A 12 -11.19 2.14 -27.43
C LYS A 12 -12.21 3.10 -28.07
N ILE A 13 -12.91 3.92 -27.27
CA ILE A 13 -13.97 4.82 -27.76
C ILE A 13 -13.44 6.23 -28.10
N GLN A 14 -12.47 6.77 -27.35
CA GLN A 14 -12.09 8.18 -27.46
C GLN A 14 -10.72 8.41 -28.14
N LYS A 15 -9.98 7.37 -28.53
CA LYS A 15 -8.64 7.44 -29.17
C LYS A 15 -7.68 8.45 -28.53
N LYS A 16 -7.78 8.67 -27.21
CA LYS A 16 -7.00 9.69 -26.50
C LYS A 16 -5.67 9.10 -26.04
N LYS A 17 -4.55 9.80 -26.29
CA LYS A 17 -3.22 9.39 -25.81
C LYS A 17 -3.24 9.25 -24.28
N PHE A 18 -3.07 8.03 -23.78
CA PHE A 18 -3.13 7.71 -22.36
C PHE A 18 -1.72 7.62 -21.79
N HIS A 19 -1.34 8.57 -20.94
CA HIS A 19 -0.07 8.53 -20.21
C HIS A 19 -0.22 7.66 -18.97
N ILE A 20 0.14 6.39 -19.12
CA ILE A 20 0.01 5.36 -18.09
C ILE A 20 0.75 5.76 -16.80
N GLY A 21 1.98 6.28 -16.94
CA GLY A 21 2.80 6.71 -15.81
C GLY A 21 2.15 7.82 -15.00
N LEU A 22 1.54 8.83 -15.64
CA LEU A 22 0.87 9.94 -14.96
C LEU A 22 -0.36 9.46 -14.18
N PHE A 23 -1.11 8.51 -14.75
CA PHE A 23 -2.28 7.93 -14.10
C PHE A 23 -1.92 7.11 -12.86
N VAL A 24 -0.83 6.32 -12.94
CA VAL A 24 -0.28 5.58 -11.80
C VAL A 24 0.26 6.52 -10.73
N LEU A 25 1.05 7.54 -11.12
CA LEU A 25 1.60 8.53 -10.22
C LEU A 25 0.51 9.27 -9.44
N HIS A 26 -0.56 9.70 -10.12
CA HIS A 26 -1.67 10.39 -9.45
C HIS A 26 -2.35 9.50 -8.40
N ARG A 27 -2.48 8.20 -8.66
CA ARG A 27 -3.04 7.24 -7.69
C ARG A 27 -2.10 7.05 -6.50
N LEU A 28 -0.80 6.85 -6.76
CA LEU A 28 0.22 6.71 -5.72
C LEU A 28 0.30 7.97 -4.85
N TRP A 29 0.32 9.15 -5.46
CA TRP A 29 0.41 10.43 -4.75
C TRP A 29 -0.71 10.64 -3.72
N ARG A 30 -1.89 10.05 -3.93
CA ARG A 30 -3.00 10.13 -2.97
C ARG A 30 -2.89 9.12 -1.83
N ILE A 31 -2.48 7.88 -2.13
CA ILE A 31 -2.52 6.76 -1.18
C ILE A 31 -1.25 6.73 -0.32
N VAL A 32 -0.10 6.94 -0.96
CA VAL A 32 1.23 6.87 -0.35
C VAL A 32 1.41 7.83 0.85
N PRO A 33 1.00 9.12 0.82
CA PRO A 33 1.22 10.00 1.96
C PRO A 33 0.40 9.59 3.19
N VAL A 34 -0.85 9.15 2.99
CA VAL A 34 -1.71 8.67 4.08
C VAL A 34 -1.12 7.40 4.70
N TYR A 35 -0.63 6.50 3.85
CA TYR A 35 -0.01 5.25 4.27
C TYR A 35 1.27 5.48 5.11
N TYR A 36 2.17 6.36 4.64
CA TYR A 36 3.37 6.70 5.39
C TYR A 36 3.06 7.43 6.70
N PHE A 37 2.04 8.29 6.71
CA PHE A 37 1.60 8.94 7.94
C PHE A 37 1.13 7.93 9.00
N ILE A 38 0.34 6.92 8.59
CA ILE A 38 -0.11 5.87 9.50
C ILE A 38 1.06 5.04 10.03
N LEU A 39 2.02 4.67 9.17
CA LEU A 39 3.24 3.97 9.58
C LEU A 39 4.05 4.78 10.59
N LEU A 40 4.23 6.07 10.34
CA LEU A 40 4.95 6.98 11.22
C LEU A 40 4.24 7.11 12.59
N CYS A 41 2.91 7.27 12.58
CA CYS A 41 2.12 7.27 13.81
C CYS A 41 2.28 5.94 14.56
N ALA A 42 2.22 4.80 13.86
CA ALA A 42 2.39 3.48 14.49
C ALA A 42 3.77 3.32 15.17
N THR A 43 4.82 3.93 14.60
CA THR A 43 6.14 3.96 15.22
C THR A 43 6.27 4.98 16.36
N LEU A 44 5.48 6.05 16.39
CA LEU A 44 5.54 7.10 17.43
C LEU A 44 4.68 6.81 18.65
N VAL A 45 3.55 6.09 18.49
CA VAL A 45 2.66 5.65 19.58
C VAL A 45 3.39 5.03 20.79
N PRO A 46 4.40 4.14 20.65
CA PRO A 46 5.15 3.63 21.81
C PRO A 46 5.86 4.68 22.64
N LEU A 47 6.27 5.81 22.04
CA LEU A 47 6.98 6.86 22.76
C LEU A 47 6.04 7.78 23.54
N MET A 48 4.72 7.74 23.26
CA MET A 48 3.75 8.69 23.81
C MET A 48 3.04 8.22 25.08
N GLY A 49 3.17 6.95 25.46
CA GLY A 49 2.43 6.38 26.60
C GLY A 49 3.24 5.38 27.42
N SER A 50 3.23 5.53 28.74
CA SER A 50 3.87 4.63 29.70
C SER A 50 2.81 4.04 30.63
N GLY A 51 2.32 2.84 30.29
CA GLY A 51 1.37 2.08 31.11
C GLY A 51 1.63 0.57 31.06
N PRO A 52 1.31 -0.20 32.12
CA PRO A 52 1.62 -1.63 32.20
C PRO A 52 0.90 -2.48 31.15
N ALA A 53 -0.38 -2.21 30.86
CA ALA A 53 -1.11 -2.85 29.75
C ALA A 53 -0.60 -2.41 28.36
N PHE A 54 0.06 -1.25 28.30
CA PHE A 54 0.62 -0.73 27.06
C PHE A 54 1.82 -1.58 26.62
N HIS A 55 2.63 -2.07 27.58
CA HIS A 55 3.84 -2.84 27.29
C HIS A 55 3.55 -4.17 26.57
N ASP A 56 2.52 -4.91 27.01
CA ASP A 56 2.13 -6.19 26.42
C ASP A 56 1.60 -6.00 24.99
N ILE A 57 0.70 -5.02 24.78
CA ILE A 57 0.14 -4.69 23.46
C ILE A 57 1.23 -4.20 22.50
N MET A 58 2.19 -3.42 23.01
CA MET A 58 3.30 -2.88 22.23
C MET A 58 4.22 -3.99 21.70
N SER A 59 4.54 -4.97 22.55
CA SER A 59 5.46 -6.06 22.19
C SER A 59 4.94 -6.90 21.02
N TYR A 60 3.63 -7.18 20.98
CA TYR A 60 3.03 -8.02 19.95
C TYR A 60 2.73 -7.27 18.65
N SER A 61 2.28 -6.01 18.76
CA SER A 61 1.79 -5.26 17.59
C SER A 61 2.83 -4.31 16.97
N ILE A 62 3.78 -3.78 17.76
CA ILE A 62 4.64 -2.66 17.32
C ILE A 62 6.09 -3.08 17.11
N TYR A 63 6.58 -4.09 17.82
CA TYR A 63 7.91 -4.65 17.57
C TYR A 63 8.14 -5.05 16.09
N PRO A 64 7.23 -5.79 15.43
CA PRO A 64 7.38 -6.10 14.00
C PRO A 64 7.33 -4.86 13.10
N CYS A 65 6.60 -3.80 13.48
CA CYS A 65 6.60 -2.54 12.73
C CYS A 65 7.99 -1.89 12.69
N PHE A 66 8.71 -1.87 13.82
CA PHE A 66 10.06 -1.30 13.89
C PHE A 66 11.11 -2.17 13.23
N GLN A 67 10.98 -3.49 13.27
CA GLN A 67 11.94 -4.39 12.64
C GLN A 67 11.77 -4.46 11.12
N TYR A 68 10.53 -4.31 10.64
CA TYR A 68 10.15 -4.51 9.25
C TYR A 68 9.55 -3.28 8.58
N TRP A 69 9.81 -2.07 9.10
CA TRP A 69 9.35 -0.81 8.50
C TRP A 69 9.73 -0.69 7.02
N TRP A 70 10.95 -1.11 6.67
CA TRP A 70 11.46 -1.10 5.30
C TRP A 70 10.65 -1.99 4.34
N ARG A 71 10.08 -3.10 4.82
CA ARG A 71 9.19 -3.97 4.03
C ARG A 71 7.88 -3.28 3.69
N ASN A 72 7.39 -2.45 4.61
CA ASN A 72 6.18 -1.66 4.45
C ASN A 72 6.40 -0.49 3.48
N VAL A 73 7.58 0.15 3.52
CA VAL A 73 8.01 1.22 2.58
C VAL A 73 8.12 0.68 1.15
N LEU A 74 8.68 -0.52 0.98
CA LEU A 74 8.86 -1.16 -0.33
C LEU A 74 7.60 -1.87 -0.84
N PHE A 75 6.49 -1.86 -0.10
CA PHE A 75 5.25 -2.59 -0.42
C PHE A 75 5.45 -4.10 -0.66
N ILE A 76 6.45 -4.70 -0.01
CA ILE A 76 6.72 -6.16 -0.05
C ILE A 76 6.18 -6.90 1.17
N ASN A 77 5.51 -6.19 2.08
CA ASN A 77 4.96 -6.78 3.30
C ASN A 77 3.95 -7.92 3.03
N ASN A 78 3.37 -7.99 1.83
CA ASN A 78 2.44 -9.05 1.45
C ASN A 78 3.08 -10.46 1.37
N PHE A 79 4.38 -10.55 1.05
CA PHE A 79 5.07 -11.83 0.83
C PHE A 79 5.57 -12.51 2.11
N TYR A 80 5.41 -11.85 3.25
CA TYR A 80 5.89 -12.36 4.53
C TYR A 80 4.74 -12.92 5.37
N ASP A 81 5.11 -13.75 6.34
CA ASP A 81 4.16 -14.41 7.23
C ASP A 81 3.29 -13.40 8.00
N MET A 82 2.00 -13.72 8.16
CA MET A 82 1.02 -12.87 8.85
C MET A 82 1.40 -12.57 10.30
N SER A 83 2.24 -13.41 10.91
CA SER A 83 2.79 -13.20 12.26
C SER A 83 3.74 -12.00 12.35
N ASN A 84 4.32 -11.55 11.23
CA ASN A 84 5.32 -10.47 11.19
C ASN A 84 4.79 -9.17 10.56
N ILE A 85 3.46 -9.07 10.36
CA ILE A 85 2.88 -7.85 9.79
C ILE A 85 2.77 -6.76 10.85
N CYS A 86 3.06 -5.53 10.44
CA CYS A 86 2.90 -4.37 11.30
C CYS A 86 1.41 -4.10 11.58
N LEU A 87 0.62 -3.87 10.52
CA LEU A 87 -0.83 -3.72 10.59
C LEU A 87 -1.49 -4.49 9.44
N LEU A 88 -2.65 -5.08 9.68
CA LEU A 88 -3.43 -5.76 8.62
C LEU A 88 -3.70 -4.83 7.42
N HIS A 89 -3.93 -3.55 7.67
CA HIS A 89 -4.15 -2.55 6.62
C HIS A 89 -2.92 -2.39 5.72
N THR A 90 -1.69 -2.49 6.26
CA THR A 90 -0.46 -2.34 5.47
C THR A 90 -0.25 -3.50 4.50
N TRP A 91 -0.65 -4.70 4.92
CA TRP A 91 -0.66 -5.89 4.07
C TRP A 91 -1.64 -5.74 2.90
N TYR A 92 -2.85 -5.24 3.18
CA TYR A 92 -3.87 -5.01 2.15
C TYR A 92 -3.45 -3.93 1.14
N VAL A 93 -2.91 -2.80 1.61
CA VAL A 93 -2.43 -1.72 0.73
C VAL A 93 -1.31 -2.21 -0.19
N SER A 94 -0.38 -3.01 0.35
CA SER A 94 0.69 -3.61 -0.45
C SER A 94 0.13 -4.52 -1.55
N ALA A 95 -0.86 -5.35 -1.22
CA ALA A 95 -1.53 -6.22 -2.18
C ALA A 95 -2.26 -5.44 -3.29
N ASP A 96 -3.00 -4.37 -2.93
CA ASP A 96 -3.73 -3.55 -3.90
C ASP A 96 -2.79 -2.89 -4.93
N LEU A 97 -1.63 -2.41 -4.49
CA LEU A 97 -0.65 -1.81 -5.40
C LEU A 97 -0.04 -2.84 -6.37
N GLN A 98 0.25 -4.05 -5.88
CA GLN A 98 0.75 -5.14 -6.72
C GLN A 98 -0.30 -5.59 -7.75
N LEU A 99 -1.56 -5.79 -7.32
CA LEU A 99 -2.66 -6.13 -8.21
C LEU A 99 -2.93 -5.01 -9.24
N TYR A 100 -2.76 -3.76 -8.83
CA TYR A 100 -2.88 -2.63 -9.74
C TYR A 100 -1.78 -2.63 -10.80
N LEU A 101 -0.52 -2.81 -10.41
CA LEU A 101 0.61 -2.94 -11.35
C LEU A 101 0.40 -4.12 -12.30
N LEU A 102 -0.03 -5.28 -11.79
CA LEU A 102 -0.36 -6.44 -12.61
C LEU A 102 -1.46 -6.12 -13.63
N SER A 103 -2.52 -5.41 -13.20
CA SER A 103 -3.60 -5.01 -14.10
C SER A 103 -3.11 -4.09 -15.24
N LEU A 104 -2.14 -3.22 -14.97
CA LEU A 104 -1.53 -2.36 -15.99
C LEU A 104 -0.72 -3.14 -17.02
N VAL A 105 0.05 -4.14 -16.56
CA VAL A 105 0.81 -5.04 -17.42
C VAL A 105 -0.11 -5.82 -18.36
N VAL A 106 -1.28 -6.25 -17.88
CA VAL A 106 -2.27 -6.97 -18.71
C VAL A 106 -2.99 -6.05 -19.69
N ILE A 107 -3.24 -4.78 -19.33
CA ILE A 107 -3.95 -3.82 -20.19
C ILE A 107 -3.04 -3.26 -21.30
N LEU A 108 -1.75 -3.11 -21.05
CA LEU A 108 -0.75 -2.63 -22.00
C LEU A 108 -0.78 -3.34 -23.37
N PRO A 109 -0.76 -4.68 -23.47
CA PRO A 109 -0.83 -5.40 -24.73
C PRO A 109 -2.25 -5.46 -25.33
N LEU A 110 -3.29 -5.10 -24.58
CA LEU A 110 -4.69 -5.11 -25.04
C LEU A 110 -5.11 -3.80 -25.72
N ILE A 111 -4.31 -2.74 -25.55
CA ILE A 111 -4.47 -1.41 -26.17
C ILE A 111 -3.79 -1.39 -27.54
#